data_AF-A0A7V3UHU9-F1
#
_entry.id   AF-A0A7V3UHU9-F1
#
_cell.length_a   1.000
_cell.length_b   1.000
_cell.length_c   1.000
_cell.angle_alpha   90.00
_cell.angle_beta   90.00
_cell.angle_gamma   90.00
#
_symmetry.space_group_name_H-M   'P 1'
#
loop_
_entity.id
_entity.type
_entity.pdbx_description
1 polymer ?
#
loop_
_entity_poly.entity_id
_entity_poly.type
_entity_poly.pdbx_seq_one_letter_code
_entity_poly.pdbx_strand_id
1 'polypeptide(L)' 'MFRLNLLSRAIDRVQNRYLLVHLIAKRIHQIEEGAEPLSGEKFHSIFNKVLEEILEDKIRMAEWSEPPQGRQEVDLEP' A
#
# COMPACT_ATOMS: atom_id res chain seq x y z
N MET A 1 14.81 10.31 8.72
CA MET A 1 15.15 11.23 7.61
C MET A 1 14.48 10.75 6.33
N PHE A 2 13.85 11.65 5.59
CA PHE A 2 13.23 11.37 4.29
C PHE A 2 14.29 11.07 3.23
N ARG A 3 14.09 10.03 2.41
CA ARG A 3 15.08 9.61 1.38
C ARG A 3 14.54 9.87 -0.01
N LEU A 4 14.92 11.01 -0.59
CA LEU A 4 14.53 11.43 -1.94
C LEU A 4 14.89 10.38 -3.03
N ASN A 5 16.02 9.70 -2.88
CA ASN A 5 16.43 8.64 -3.82
C ASN A 5 15.42 7.48 -3.86
N LEU A 6 14.90 7.04 -2.70
CA LEU A 6 13.90 5.96 -2.65
C LEU A 6 12.61 6.39 -3.34
N LEU A 7 12.17 7.63 -3.09
CA LEU A 7 10.97 8.17 -3.73
C LEU A 7 11.13 8.23 -5.24
N SER A 8 12.27 8.74 -5.75
CA SER A 8 12.54 8.79 -7.18
C SER A 8 12.45 7.41 -7.82
N ARG A 9 13.09 6.41 -7.21
CA ARG A 9 13.05 5.03 -7.71
C ARG A 9 11.64 4.44 -7.67
N ALA A 10 10.84 4.77 -6.66
CA ALA A 10 9.47 4.29 -6.56
C ALA A 10 8.56 4.95 -7.63
N ILE A 11 8.80 6.22 -7.96
CA ILE A 11 8.15 6.93 -9.08
C ILE A 11 8.51 6.25 -10.41
N ASP A 12 9.77 5.87 -10.61
CA ASP A 12 10.20 5.19 -11.84
C ASP A 12 9.60 3.78 -11.96
N ARG A 13 9.40 3.09 -10.83
CA ARG A 13 8.83 1.73 -10.77
C ARG A 13 7.31 1.72 -10.96
N VAL A 14 6.59 2.64 -10.33
CA VAL A 14 5.12 2.72 -10.37
C VAL A 14 4.72 3.88 -11.29
N GLN A 15 4.49 3.56 -12.56
CA GLN A 15 4.19 4.55 -13.60
C GLN A 15 3.00 5.45 -13.27
N ASN A 16 1.98 4.91 -12.61
CA ASN A 16 0.82 5.68 -12.17
C ASN A 16 1.11 6.36 -10.82
N ARG A 17 1.29 7.69 -10.84
CA ARG A 17 1.59 8.48 -9.65
C ARG A 17 0.46 8.48 -8.61
N TYR A 18 -0.80 8.45 -9.05
CA TYR A 18 -1.94 8.37 -8.14
C TYR A 18 -1.98 7.01 -7.45
N LEU A 19 -1.67 5.95 -8.19
CA LEU A 19 -1.55 4.62 -7.62
C LEU A 19 -0.43 4.54 -6.59
N LEU A 20 0.73 5.13 -6.88
CA LEU A 20 1.85 5.18 -5.96
C LEU A 20 1.46 5.87 -4.64
N VAL A 21 0.82 7.04 -4.72
CA VAL A 21 0.35 7.76 -3.52
C VAL A 21 -0.67 6.93 -2.74
N HIS A 22 -1.60 6.28 -3.44
CA HIS A 22 -2.60 5.43 -2.80
C HIS A 22 -1.97 4.23 -2.08
N LEU A 23 -1.01 3.54 -2.73
CA LEU A 23 -0.27 2.42 -2.13
C LEU A 23 0.49 2.86 -0.87
N ILE A 24 1.19 3.99 -0.95
CA ILE A 24 1.93 4.54 0.19
C ILE A 24 0.98 4.84 1.35
N ALA A 25 -0.09 5.60 1.10
CA ALA A 25 -1.04 6.00 2.14
C ALA A 25 -1.71 4.78 2.79
N LYS A 26 -2.21 3.85 1.97
CA LYS A 26 -2.85 2.62 2.44
C LYS A 26 -1.90 1.79 3.29
N ARG A 27 -0.64 1.65 2.86
CA ARG A 27 0.31 0.81 3.57
C ARG A 27 0.83 1.44 4.86
N ILE A 28 1.04 2.75 4.88
CA ILE A 28 1.33 3.48 6.13
C ILE A 28 0.22 3.23 7.15
N HIS A 29 -1.03 3.37 6.74
CA HIS A 29 -2.18 3.16 7.63
C HIS A 29 -2.20 1.74 8.21
N GLN A 30 -1.96 0.71 7.38
CA GLN A 30 -1.86 -0.67 7.87
C GLN A 30 -0.78 -0.83 8.95
N ILE A 31 0.40 -0.22 8.75
CA ILE A 31 1.49 -0.30 9.73
C ILE A 31 1.12 0.45 11.02
N GLU A 32 0.46 1.60 10.91
CA GLU A 32 -0.05 2.35 12.07
C GLU A 32 -1.13 1.59 12.83
N GLU A 33 -1.95 0.78 12.15
CA GLU A 33 -2.92 -0.14 12.75
C GLU A 33 -2.28 -1.41 13.34
N GLY A 34 -0.95 -1.55 13.26
CA GLY A 34 -0.20 -2.65 13.87
C GLY A 34 0.20 -3.77 12.91
N ALA A 35 0.05 -3.58 11.59
CA ALA A 35 0.60 -4.53 10.62
C ALA A 35 2.13 -4.48 10.63
N GLU A 36 2.76 -5.65 10.63
CA GLU A 36 4.21 -5.75 10.54
C GLU A 36 4.72 -5.25 9.18
N PRO A 37 5.86 -4.52 9.15
CA PRO A 37 6.55 -4.21 7.91
C PRO A 37 6.98 -5.48 7.16
N LEU A 38 6.87 -5.46 5.84
CA LEU A 38 7.34 -6.52 4.94
C LEU A 38 8.82 -6.31 4.56
N SER A 39 9.34 -5.09 4.69
CA SER A 39 10.76 -4.76 4.51
C SER A 39 11.56 -5.09 5.77
N GLY A 40 12.85 -5.36 5.64
CA GLY A 40 13.74 -5.55 6.79
C GLY A 40 13.93 -4.28 7.63
N GLU A 41 14.69 -4.37 8.73
CA GLU A 41 14.93 -3.26 9.68
C GLU A 41 15.87 -2.14 9.17
N LYS A 42 16.11 -2.08 7.85
CA LYS A 42 17.10 -1.17 7.25
C LYS A 42 16.77 0.31 7.44
N PHE A 43 15.48 0.64 7.60
CA PHE A 43 15.02 2.01 7.78
C PHE A 43 14.10 2.15 8.99
N HIS A 44 14.30 3.18 9.82
CA HIS A 44 13.44 3.44 10.97
C HIS A 44 12.15 4.22 10.63
N SER A 45 12.13 4.95 9.51
CA SER A 45 10.95 5.72 9.09
C SER A 45 9.95 4.82 8.38
N ILE A 46 8.69 4.84 8.82
CA ILE A 46 7.58 4.10 8.20
C ILE A 46 7.50 4.42 6.71
N PHE A 47 7.57 5.69 6.33
CA PHE A 47 7.55 6.11 4.92
C PHE A 47 8.65 5.43 4.09
N ASN A 48 9.89 5.39 4.59
CA ASN A 48 10.99 4.75 3.86
C ASN A 48 10.84 3.22 3.80
N LYS A 49 10.31 2.59 4.87
CA LYS A 49 9.98 1.15 4.87
C LYS A 49 8.98 0.84 3.76
N VAL A 50 7.90 1.60 3.67
CA VAL A 50 6.86 1.42 2.65
C VAL A 50 7.42 1.61 1.23
N LEU A 51 8.29 2.61 1.01
CA LEU A 51 8.97 2.76 -0.28
C LEU A 51 9.84 1.55 -0.63
N GLU A 52 10.53 0.96 0.35
CA GLU A 52 11.31 -0.27 0.14
C GLU A 52 10.39 -1.46 -0.19
N GLU A 53 9.28 -1.64 0.52
CA GLU A 53 8.29 -2.68 0.23
C GLU A 53 7.71 -2.58 -1.19
N ILE A 54 7.49 -1.36 -1.69
CA ILE A 54 7.05 -1.10 -3.07
C ILE A 54 8.16 -1.48 -4.07
N LEU A 55 9.40 -1.09 -3.80
CA LEU A 55 10.54 -1.38 -4.68
C LEU A 55 10.88 -2.88 -4.72
N GLU A 56 10.63 -3.60 -3.62
CA GLU A 56 10.82 -5.05 -3.49
C GLU A 56 9.62 -5.87 -3.98
N ASP A 57 8.59 -5.22 -4.53
CA ASP A 57 7.36 -5.86 -5.04
C ASP A 57 6.63 -6.72 -3.99
N LYS A 58 6.73 -6.31 -2.73
CA LYS A 58 6.11 -7.02 -1.59
C LYS A 58 4.65 -6.64 -1.37
N ILE A 59 4.22 -5.49 -1.90
CA ILE A 59 2.84 -5.04 -1.81
C ILE A 59 2.04 -5.63 -2.97
N ARG A 60 1.30 -6.70 -2.68
CA ARG A 60 0.37 -7.30 -3.64
C ARG A 60 -0.92 -6.50 -3.64
N MET A 61 -1.25 -5.90 -4.77
CA MET A 61 -2.62 -5.45 -5.01
C MET A 61 -3.47 -6.69 -5.27
N ALA A 62 -4.56 -6.85 -4.52
CA ALA A 62 -5.58 -7.80 -4.92
C ALA A 62 -6.04 -7.38 -6.32
N GLU A 63 -5.95 -8.27 -7.29
CA GLU A 63 -6.69 -8.10 -8.54
C GLU A 63 -8.15 -7.90 -8.15
N TRP A 64 -8.80 -6.91 -8.78
CA TRP A 64 -10.22 -6.70 -8.58
C TRP A 64 -10.94 -7.89 -9.20
N SER A 65 -11.07 -8.97 -8.44
CA SER A 65 -12.08 -9.97 -8.71
C SER A 65 -13.42 -9.31 -8.49
N GLU A 66 -14.38 -9.60 -9.38
CA GLU A 66 -15.75 -9.16 -9.22
C GLU A 66 -16.19 -9.38 -7.76
N PRO A 67 -16.86 -8.40 -7.13
CA PRO A 67 -17.37 -8.60 -5.80
C PRO A 67 -18.21 -9.89 -5.81
N PRO A 68 -18.03 -10.80 -4.82
CA PRO A 68 -18.81 -12.03 -4.78
C PRO A 68 -20.27 -11.66 -4.91
N GLN A 69 -20.91 -12.18 -5.96
CA GLN A 69 -22.33 -11.99 -6.26
C GLN A 69 -23.11 -12.53 -5.06
N GLY A 70 -23.47 -11.63 -4.13
CA GLY A 70 -23.95 -12.07 -2.82
C GLY A 70 -23.92 -11.04 -1.69
N ARG A 71 -23.58 -9.76 -1.93
CA ARG A 71 -24.12 -8.72 -1.04
C ARG A 71 -25.62 -8.67 -1.28
N GLN A 72 -26.37 -9.46 -0.50
CA GLN A 72 -27.79 -9.19 -0.29
C GLN A 72 -27.86 -7.73 0.15
N GLU A 73 -28.50 -6.90 -0.66
CA GLU A 73 -29.18 -5.72 -0.15
C GLU A 73 -30.07 -6.26 0.98
N VAL A 74 -29.69 -5.95 2.22
CA VAL A 74 -30.60 -6.15 3.34
C VAL A 74 -31.75 -5.21 3.06
N ASP A 75 -32.86 -5.77 2.60
CA ASP A 75 -34.13 -5.08 2.53
C ASP A 75 -34.40 -4.50 3.92
N LEU A 76 -34.24 -3.19 4.05
CA LEU A 76 -34.78 -2.43 5.17
C LEU A 76 -36.29 -2.38 4.96
N GLU A 77 -37.00 -3.42 5.40
CA GLU A 77 -38.44 -3.27 5.61
C GLU A 77 -38.67 -2.32 6.81
N PRO A 78 -39.65 -1.40 6.70
CA PRO A 78 -39.93 -0.36 7.69
C PRO A 78 -40.51 -0.88 9.01
#